data_AF-A0A936NR85-F1
#
_entry.id   AF-A0A936NR85-F1
#
_cell.length_a   1.000
_cell.length_b   1.000
_cell.length_c   1.000
_cell.angle_alpha   90.00
_cell.angle_beta   90.00
_cell.angle_gamma   90.00
#
_symmetry.space_group_name_H-M   'P 1'
#
loop_
_entity.id
_entity.type
_entity.pdbx_description
1 polymer ?
#
loop_
_entity_poly.entity_id
_entity_poly.type
_entity_poly.pdbx_seq_one_letter_code
_entity_poly.pdbx_strand_id
1 'polypeptide(L)'
;MGRGIEQHEVIITPEARGMRTLPSDRGESINVGRMVARREVGLKSLREIPLSRLEDAEQYVSIKAAAITSTEAARALQMLQADEPYPRTPAKDQPLQKQVEFAGIDDTEWMPPNSQIAAGREYLLTTVNSAWAIFDQTGRQLLRRNFSDMFSSLIGDANVFSPRVVYDSFKGAWILSACARRTDGKKSWFLLAVTQNENPLGDWWIWALEADVDGLNATTNWAEGLGVSVDNKSLYLTANMLSPLGKFQYAKIRILNKKDLYTGGTLHGWDFWHLRNTDGSLAFSLQPAINMIAAGIKAAGSQYLLNTTADGQGLTQWTVKHHLRVAPTLTRRFIPTVPYQIAPNAKQQMSSFEIETGDTRLGNVVFRHGQLWTAHTIAANWGEDANVAAIQWFQINPQAGRVMHQGIFGAPHYYYFAPAVGVDGEGNMLLAFNRAGDPEFPTIRFTGKLAANEAGLLTVSQQMQQSTSPGEIQWSNCSGVAISPDDSTIWIIGQYAATRKDWATWICRVTPRESMTDAMAPHDSQPAYV
;
A
#
# COMPACT_ATOMS: atom_id res chain seq x y z
N MET A 1 7.27 -5.49 -40.63
CA MET A 1 6.58 -4.20 -40.42
C MET A 1 5.10 -4.48 -40.19
N GLY A 2 4.58 -4.05 -39.04
CA GLY A 2 3.18 -4.24 -38.66
C GLY A 2 3.01 -3.76 -37.22
N ARG A 3 3.11 -2.43 -37.01
CA ARG A 3 2.82 -1.78 -35.73
C ARG A 3 1.34 -2.00 -35.42
N GLY A 4 1.03 -2.92 -34.52
CA GLY A 4 -0.28 -3.02 -33.90
C GLY A 4 -0.50 -1.78 -33.04
N ILE A 5 -1.47 -0.95 -33.43
CA ILE A 5 -1.91 0.21 -32.70
C ILE A 5 -2.44 -0.28 -31.34
N GLU A 6 -1.85 0.21 -30.25
CA GLU A 6 -2.29 0.00 -28.87
C GLU A 6 -3.76 0.41 -28.73
N GLN A 7 -4.66 -0.57 -28.72
CA GLN A 7 -6.07 -0.31 -28.50
C GLN A 7 -6.27 0.02 -27.01
N HIS A 8 -6.56 1.30 -26.74
CA HIS A 8 -7.36 1.66 -25.57
C HIS A 8 -8.72 0.98 -25.72
N GLU A 9 -8.89 -0.20 -25.11
CA GLU A 9 -10.19 -0.84 -25.08
C GLU A 9 -11.12 0.02 -24.20
N VAL A 10 -12.05 0.73 -24.83
CA VAL A 10 -13.23 1.24 -24.12
C VAL A 10 -14.02 0.00 -23.76
N ILE A 11 -14.06 -0.34 -22.48
CA ILE A 11 -14.69 -1.57 -22.04
C ILE A 11 -16.20 -1.44 -22.28
N ILE A 12 -16.71 -2.16 -23.28
CA ILE A 12 -18.16 -2.23 -23.59
C ILE A 12 -18.81 -3.40 -22.84
N THR A 13 -18.02 -4.17 -22.07
CA THR A 13 -18.53 -5.31 -21.31
C THR A 13 -19.42 -4.83 -20.14
N PRO A 14 -20.46 -5.60 -19.76
CA PRO A 14 -21.44 -5.18 -18.76
C PRO A 14 -20.81 -4.71 -17.43
N GLU A 15 -19.74 -5.37 -17.00
CA GLU A 15 -18.98 -5.03 -15.78
C GLU A 15 -18.36 -3.62 -15.76
N ALA A 16 -18.13 -2.98 -16.91
CA ALA A 16 -17.53 -1.64 -16.97
C ALA A 16 -18.55 -0.50 -17.10
N ARG A 17 -19.86 -0.79 -17.07
CA ARG A 17 -20.89 0.25 -17.15
C ARG A 17 -21.15 0.96 -15.83
N GLY A 18 -20.58 0.49 -14.72
CA GLY A 18 -20.64 1.09 -13.39
C GLY A 18 -22.07 1.26 -12.88
N MET A 19 -22.52 0.47 -11.91
CA MET A 19 -23.88 0.65 -11.37
C MET A 19 -23.88 1.56 -10.15
N ARG A 20 -24.95 2.35 -9.99
CA ARG A 20 -25.14 3.15 -8.77
C ARG A 20 -25.25 2.23 -7.55
N THR A 21 -24.64 2.65 -6.45
CA THR A 21 -24.83 2.01 -5.15
C THR A 21 -26.17 2.45 -4.55
N LEU A 22 -26.66 1.69 -3.56
CA LEU A 22 -27.63 2.24 -2.61
C LEU A 22 -27.00 3.47 -1.93
N PRO A 23 -27.75 4.57 -1.73
CA PRO A 23 -27.28 5.69 -0.91
C PRO A 23 -27.03 5.20 0.52
N SER A 24 -25.97 5.69 1.16
CA SER A 24 -25.76 5.41 2.58
C SER A 24 -26.74 6.18 3.46
N ASP A 25 -26.79 5.84 4.74
CA ASP A 25 -27.29 6.77 5.75
C ASP A 25 -26.37 8.00 5.82
N ARG A 26 -26.85 9.07 6.49
CA ARG A 26 -26.00 10.22 6.81
C ARG A 26 -24.89 9.78 7.77
N GLY A 27 -23.76 10.46 7.71
CA GLY A 27 -22.63 10.19 8.58
C GLY A 27 -22.98 10.46 10.04
N GLU A 28 -22.58 9.56 10.93
CA GLU A 28 -22.67 9.80 12.36
C GLU A 28 -21.43 10.57 12.83
N SER A 29 -21.63 11.57 13.68
CA SER A 29 -20.54 12.36 14.25
C SER A 29 -20.04 11.72 15.54
N ILE A 30 -18.74 11.43 15.61
CA ILE A 30 -18.08 10.95 16.83
C ILE A 30 -16.89 11.85 17.19
N ASN A 31 -16.57 11.97 18.47
CA ASN A 31 -15.35 12.64 18.93
C ASN A 31 -14.35 11.60 19.44
N VAL A 32 -13.21 11.47 18.78
CA VAL A 32 -12.26 10.38 19.09
C VAL A 32 -11.53 10.60 20.42
N GLY A 33 -11.32 11.87 20.81
CA GLY A 33 -10.75 12.22 22.12
C GLY A 33 -11.65 11.84 23.30
N ARG A 34 -12.97 11.73 23.08
CA ARG A 34 -13.96 11.32 24.10
C ARG A 34 -14.33 9.84 24.04
N MET A 35 -13.80 9.09 23.08
CA MET A 35 -14.01 7.64 23.03
C MET A 35 -13.38 6.99 24.26
N VAL A 36 -14.18 6.20 24.98
CA VAL A 36 -13.68 5.35 26.07
C VAL A 36 -12.97 4.17 25.41
N ALA A 37 -11.67 4.01 25.69
CA ALA A 37 -10.94 2.83 25.27
C ALA A 37 -11.58 1.60 25.94
N ARG A 38 -12.24 0.74 25.17
CA ARG A 38 -12.78 -0.50 25.73
C ARG A 38 -11.66 -1.52 25.74
N ARG A 39 -11.50 -2.23 26.86
CA ARG A 39 -10.61 -3.39 26.92
C ARG A 39 -11.17 -4.44 25.97
N GLU A 40 -10.40 -4.83 24.97
CA GLU A 40 -10.77 -5.91 24.07
C GLU A 40 -10.91 -7.19 24.89
N VAL A 41 -12.13 -7.72 24.98
CA VAL A 41 -12.38 -9.05 25.53
C VAL A 41 -12.45 -9.99 24.34
N GLY A 42 -11.32 -10.62 24.04
CA GLY A 42 -11.22 -11.91 23.38
C GLY A 42 -11.80 -12.00 21.97
N LEU A 43 -10.90 -11.96 20.99
CA LEU A 43 -10.87 -12.98 19.94
C LEU A 43 -9.40 -13.34 19.71
N LYS A 44 -8.87 -14.25 20.55
CA LYS A 44 -7.58 -14.96 20.35
C LYS A 44 -7.57 -15.84 19.09
N SER A 45 -8.49 -15.64 18.15
CA SER A 45 -8.53 -16.43 16.94
C SER A 45 -7.71 -15.71 15.86
N LEU A 46 -6.53 -16.27 15.58
CA LEU A 46 -5.92 -16.24 14.25
C LEU A 46 -7.01 -16.56 13.22
N ARG A 47 -7.69 -15.56 12.69
CA ARG A 47 -8.55 -15.76 11.52
C ARG A 47 -7.63 -15.60 10.33
N GLU A 48 -7.29 -16.73 9.72
CA GLU A 48 -6.49 -16.79 8.49
C GLU A 48 -7.15 -15.93 7.42
N ILE A 49 -6.56 -14.76 7.18
CA ILE A 49 -6.84 -13.95 6.01
C ILE A 49 -6.24 -14.71 4.81
N PRO A 50 -6.97 -14.88 3.70
CA PRO A 50 -6.44 -15.61 2.55
C PRO A 50 -5.14 -14.97 2.04
N LEU A 51 -4.09 -15.79 2.01
CA LEU A 51 -2.71 -15.37 1.76
C LEU A 51 -2.41 -15.11 0.28
N SER A 52 -3.27 -15.51 -0.66
CA SER A 52 -2.96 -15.35 -2.09
C SER A 52 -4.17 -15.29 -3.02
N ARG A 53 -3.90 -15.03 -4.30
CA ARG A 53 -4.86 -15.17 -5.42
C ARG A 53 -5.30 -16.60 -5.71
N LEU A 54 -4.61 -17.59 -5.17
CA LEU A 54 -4.91 -19.00 -5.44
C LEU A 54 -6.08 -19.44 -4.56
N GLU A 55 -7.01 -20.16 -5.17
CA GLU A 55 -8.21 -20.66 -4.48
C GLU A 55 -7.92 -21.83 -3.53
N ASP A 56 -6.72 -22.43 -3.63
CA ASP A 56 -6.28 -23.60 -2.86
C ASP A 56 -4.94 -23.32 -2.16
N ALA A 57 -4.94 -23.51 -0.83
CA ALA A 57 -3.77 -23.35 0.01
C ALA A 57 -2.68 -24.40 -0.28
N GLU A 58 -3.04 -25.62 -0.64
CA GLU A 58 -2.07 -26.66 -0.99
C GLU A 58 -1.33 -26.29 -2.29
N GLN A 59 -2.08 -25.78 -3.27
CA GLN A 59 -1.50 -25.26 -4.50
C GLN A 59 -0.55 -24.09 -4.22
N TYR A 60 -0.91 -23.19 -3.30
CA TYR A 60 -0.04 -22.08 -2.89
C TYR A 60 1.28 -22.56 -2.30
N VAL A 61 1.23 -23.49 -1.35
CA VAL A 61 2.43 -24.09 -0.75
C VAL A 61 3.28 -24.80 -1.81
N SER A 62 2.66 -25.55 -2.72
CA SER A 62 3.37 -26.23 -3.80
C SER A 62 4.08 -25.27 -4.74
N ILE A 63 3.44 -24.16 -5.10
CA ILE A 63 4.05 -23.16 -5.99
C ILE A 63 5.20 -22.42 -5.27
N LYS A 64 5.05 -22.10 -3.99
CA LYS A 64 6.14 -21.54 -3.17
C LYS A 64 7.36 -22.45 -3.12
N ALA A 65 7.16 -23.75 -2.94
CA ALA A 65 8.25 -24.74 -2.96
C ALA A 65 8.91 -24.82 -4.35
N ALA A 66 8.12 -24.83 -5.43
CA ALA A 66 8.63 -24.84 -6.79
C ALA A 66 9.40 -23.55 -7.16
N ALA A 67 9.05 -22.41 -6.56
CA ALA A 67 9.71 -21.14 -6.80
C ALA A 67 11.19 -21.14 -6.37
N ILE A 68 11.62 -22.05 -5.50
CA ILE A 68 13.02 -22.17 -5.05
C ILE A 68 13.94 -22.53 -6.21
N THR A 69 13.51 -23.43 -7.11
CA THR A 69 14.36 -24.01 -8.17
C THR A 69 13.87 -23.69 -9.59
N SER A 70 12.82 -22.89 -9.73
CA SER A 70 12.28 -22.47 -11.04
C SER A 70 13.34 -21.71 -11.86
N THR A 71 13.52 -22.13 -13.11
CA THR A 71 14.45 -21.50 -14.06
C THR A 71 13.92 -20.20 -14.66
N GLU A 72 12.63 -19.87 -14.45
CA GLU A 72 12.03 -18.64 -14.99
C GLU A 72 12.60 -17.39 -14.34
N ALA A 73 12.94 -17.44 -13.04
CA ALA A 73 13.59 -16.34 -12.33
C ALA A 73 14.94 -15.94 -12.94
N ALA A 74 15.66 -16.89 -13.54
CA ALA A 74 16.96 -16.64 -14.18
C ALA A 74 16.83 -15.95 -15.55
N ARG A 75 15.62 -15.75 -16.09
CA ARG A 75 15.42 -15.07 -17.39
C ARG A 75 15.50 -13.54 -17.29
N ALA A 76 15.52 -12.99 -16.08
CA ALA A 76 15.51 -11.55 -15.80
C ALA A 76 16.86 -10.97 -15.36
N LEU A 77 17.97 -11.70 -15.55
CA LEU A 77 19.31 -11.35 -15.06
C LEU A 77 19.76 -9.91 -15.38
N GLN A 78 19.37 -9.38 -16.55
CA GLN A 78 19.77 -8.04 -17.00
C GLN A 78 19.19 -6.90 -16.15
N MET A 79 18.13 -7.15 -15.37
CA MET A 79 17.50 -6.15 -14.50
C MET A 79 17.91 -6.28 -13.03
N LEU A 80 18.77 -7.25 -12.69
CA LEU A 80 19.20 -7.46 -11.32
C LEU A 80 20.11 -6.32 -10.87
N GLN A 81 19.78 -5.78 -9.71
CA GLN A 81 20.58 -4.83 -8.98
C GLN A 81 20.85 -5.39 -7.59
N ALA A 82 22.12 -5.67 -7.31
CA ALA A 82 22.53 -6.17 -6.01
C ALA A 82 22.46 -5.06 -4.94
N ASP A 83 21.90 -5.38 -3.78
CA ASP A 83 22.03 -4.59 -2.55
C ASP A 83 23.40 -4.83 -1.91
N GLU A 84 24.45 -4.52 -2.68
CA GLU A 84 25.83 -4.66 -2.25
C GLU A 84 26.43 -3.32 -1.83
N PRO A 85 27.29 -3.29 -0.80
CA PRO A 85 28.04 -2.10 -0.44
C PRO A 85 29.09 -1.76 -1.51
N TYR A 86 28.69 -1.17 -2.64
CA TYR A 86 29.63 -0.46 -3.52
C TYR A 86 30.24 0.70 -2.71
N PRO A 87 31.57 0.96 -2.81
CA PRO A 87 32.43 1.27 -1.66
C PRO A 87 31.80 2.27 -0.72
N ARG A 88 31.59 1.84 0.53
CA ARG A 88 31.03 2.57 1.69
C ARG A 88 30.87 4.07 1.43
N THR A 89 29.82 4.46 0.71
CA THR A 89 29.31 5.82 0.81
C THR A 89 28.96 5.97 2.28
N PRO A 90 29.68 6.81 3.06
CA PRO A 90 29.37 6.99 4.48
C PRO A 90 27.88 7.29 4.64
N ALA A 91 27.25 6.94 5.76
CA ALA A 91 25.81 7.18 5.94
C ALA A 91 25.42 8.65 5.68
N LYS A 92 26.30 9.60 6.02
CA LYS A 92 26.17 11.03 5.71
C LYS A 92 26.11 11.39 4.21
N ASP A 93 26.53 10.47 3.35
CA ASP A 93 26.65 10.65 1.91
C ASP A 93 25.58 9.89 1.12
N GLN A 94 24.70 9.14 1.81
CA GLN A 94 23.51 8.54 1.22
C GLN A 94 22.54 9.64 0.73
N PRO A 95 21.83 9.42 -0.39
CA PRO A 95 20.89 10.41 -0.92
C PRO A 95 19.65 10.60 -0.05
N LEU A 96 19.28 9.58 0.73
CA LEU A 96 18.20 9.62 1.70
C LEU A 96 18.80 9.60 3.09
N GLN A 97 18.40 10.52 3.95
CA GLN A 97 18.91 10.68 5.30
C GLN A 97 17.84 10.31 6.32
N LYS A 98 18.14 9.35 7.20
CA LYS A 98 17.32 9.02 8.36
C LYS A 98 17.38 10.17 9.37
N GLN A 99 16.23 10.62 9.86
CA GLN A 99 16.11 11.76 10.76
C GLN A 99 15.71 11.34 12.18
N VAL A 100 14.48 10.83 12.33
CA VAL A 100 13.92 10.40 13.62
C VAL A 100 13.25 9.05 13.44
N GLU A 101 13.31 8.21 14.46
CA GLU A 101 12.68 6.90 14.46
C GLU A 101 12.14 6.54 15.84
N PHE A 102 11.03 5.81 15.88
CA PHE A 102 10.33 5.46 17.12
C PHE A 102 9.40 4.26 16.92
N ALA A 103 8.99 3.65 18.04
CA ALA A 103 8.03 2.56 18.03
C ALA A 103 6.64 3.03 17.59
N GLY A 104 6.00 2.24 16.72
CA GLY A 104 4.60 2.43 16.33
C GLY A 104 3.65 1.62 17.21
N ILE A 105 2.56 1.15 16.61
CA ILE A 105 1.60 0.24 17.26
C ILE A 105 2.25 -1.15 17.44
N ASP A 106 2.10 -1.74 18.62
CA ASP A 106 2.51 -3.10 18.97
C ASP A 106 1.37 -4.11 18.79
N ASP A 107 1.67 -5.39 19.03
CA ASP A 107 0.77 -6.51 18.79
C ASP A 107 -0.64 -6.29 19.35
N THR A 108 -1.63 -6.41 18.48
CA THR A 108 -3.05 -6.33 18.82
C THR A 108 -3.70 -7.70 18.98
N GLU A 109 -2.90 -8.77 19.02
CA GLU A 109 -3.33 -10.18 18.92
C GLU A 109 -3.93 -10.54 17.54
N TRP A 110 -3.75 -9.66 16.54
CA TRP A 110 -4.19 -9.86 15.16
C TRP A 110 -3.00 -9.91 14.21
N MET A 111 -2.96 -10.93 13.36
CA MET A 111 -1.83 -11.19 12.47
C MET A 111 -2.30 -11.46 11.03
N PRO A 112 -1.63 -10.90 10.01
CA PRO A 112 -0.55 -9.90 10.11
C PRO A 112 -1.08 -8.53 10.58
N PRO A 113 -0.22 -7.58 10.98
CA PRO A 113 -0.66 -6.24 11.35
C PRO A 113 -1.20 -5.41 10.19
N ASN A 114 -0.80 -5.63 8.93
CA ASN A 114 -1.19 -4.79 7.79
C ASN A 114 -0.94 -3.29 8.06
N SER A 115 0.27 -2.97 8.54
CA SER A 115 0.66 -1.64 9.00
C SER A 115 0.56 -0.58 7.90
N GLN A 116 -0.11 0.53 8.16
CA GLN A 116 -0.22 1.68 7.26
C GLN A 116 0.11 2.98 7.98
N ILE A 117 0.48 3.99 7.21
CA ILE A 117 0.79 5.33 7.71
C ILE A 117 0.28 6.39 6.73
N ALA A 118 -0.21 7.49 7.28
CA ALA A 118 -0.43 8.74 6.57
C ALA A 118 0.21 9.89 7.36
N ALA A 119 0.69 10.90 6.65
CA ALA A 119 1.38 12.03 7.23
C ALA A 119 0.66 13.34 6.89
N GLY A 120 0.40 14.14 7.93
CA GLY A 120 -0.09 15.50 7.84
C GLY A 120 1.00 16.49 8.23
N ARG A 121 0.62 17.76 8.42
CA ARG A 121 1.58 18.82 8.79
C ARG A 121 2.11 18.69 10.22
N GLU A 122 1.26 18.24 11.15
CA GLU A 122 1.60 18.17 12.59
C GLU A 122 1.50 16.76 13.16
N TYR A 123 0.70 15.91 12.51
CA TYR A 123 0.36 14.59 13.01
C TYR A 123 0.76 13.50 12.02
N LEU A 124 0.94 12.31 12.56
CA LEU A 124 1.02 11.05 11.83
C LEU A 124 -0.12 10.18 12.30
N LEU A 125 -0.70 9.43 11.37
CA LEU A 125 -1.79 8.53 11.67
C LEU A 125 -1.43 7.16 11.12
N THR A 126 -1.49 6.16 12.00
CA THR A 126 -1.05 4.80 11.68
C THR A 126 -2.16 3.82 12.00
N THR A 127 -2.22 2.74 11.22
CA THR A 127 -3.22 1.69 11.42
C THR A 127 -2.57 0.33 11.33
N VAL A 128 -3.07 -0.59 12.12
CA VAL A 128 -2.83 -2.02 12.05
C VAL A 128 -4.18 -2.73 12.19
N ASN A 129 -4.26 -4.01 11.87
CA ASN A 129 -5.46 -4.79 12.13
C ASN A 129 -5.91 -4.57 13.58
N SER A 130 -7.20 -4.28 13.72
CA SER A 130 -7.90 -3.92 14.97
C SER A 130 -7.66 -2.52 15.56
N ALA A 131 -6.51 -1.87 15.32
CA ALA A 131 -6.17 -0.61 16.00
C ALA A 131 -5.63 0.50 15.09
N TRP A 132 -5.74 1.74 15.57
CA TRP A 132 -5.16 2.92 14.95
C TRP A 132 -4.63 3.88 16.02
N ALA A 133 -3.67 4.71 15.64
CA ALA A 133 -3.02 5.64 16.55
C ALA A 133 -2.62 6.95 15.85
N ILE A 134 -2.61 8.03 16.64
CA ILE A 134 -2.13 9.35 16.24
C ILE A 134 -0.84 9.64 17.01
N PHE A 135 0.19 10.07 16.29
CA PHE A 135 1.46 10.55 16.82
C PHE A 135 1.67 12.00 16.41
N ASP A 136 2.47 12.75 17.18
CA ASP A 136 3.11 13.97 16.65
C ASP A 136 4.36 13.62 15.82
N GLN A 137 4.94 14.62 15.15
CA GLN A 137 6.14 14.43 14.32
C GLN A 137 7.41 14.04 15.10
N THR A 138 7.37 14.04 16.44
CA THR A 138 8.50 13.62 17.28
C THR A 138 8.40 12.16 17.71
N GLY A 139 7.24 11.52 17.47
CA GLY A 139 6.98 10.13 17.85
C GLY A 139 6.23 9.96 19.17
N ARG A 140 5.72 11.04 19.77
CA ARG A 140 4.86 10.92 20.95
C ARG A 140 3.47 10.46 20.54
N GLN A 141 3.04 9.31 21.05
CA GLN A 141 1.68 8.81 20.85
C GLN A 141 0.68 9.71 21.58
N LEU A 142 -0.20 10.37 20.83
CA LEU A 142 -1.24 11.25 21.36
C LEU A 142 -2.55 10.50 21.62
N LEU A 143 -2.84 9.51 20.78
CA LEU A 143 -4.05 8.70 20.85
C LEU A 143 -3.79 7.30 20.30
N ARG A 144 -4.43 6.29 20.90
CA ARG A 144 -4.60 4.96 20.31
C ARG A 144 -6.02 4.48 20.60
N ARG A 145 -6.69 3.91 19.60
CA ARG A 145 -8.06 3.39 19.69
C ARG A 145 -8.23 2.15 18.82
N ASN A 146 -9.27 1.38 19.11
CA ASN A 146 -9.67 0.24 18.29
C ASN A 146 -10.71 0.68 17.25
N PHE A 147 -10.72 0.02 16.09
CA PHE A 147 -11.75 0.25 15.08
C PHE A 147 -13.13 -0.21 15.54
N SER A 148 -13.20 -1.29 16.32
CA SER A 148 -14.45 -1.79 16.91
C SER A 148 -15.14 -0.73 17.78
N ASP A 149 -14.38 0.03 18.57
CA ASP A 149 -14.91 1.15 19.36
C ASP A 149 -15.43 2.27 18.46
N MET A 150 -14.66 2.61 17.42
CA MET A 150 -14.97 3.71 16.50
C MET A 150 -16.28 3.49 15.76
N PHE A 151 -16.57 2.26 15.37
CA PHE A 151 -17.74 1.91 14.54
C PHE A 151 -18.86 1.20 15.33
N SER A 152 -18.74 1.13 16.66
CA SER A 152 -19.66 0.36 17.52
C SER A 152 -21.13 0.80 17.47
N SER A 153 -21.42 2.05 17.08
CA SER A 153 -22.79 2.55 16.88
C SER A 153 -23.39 2.13 15.55
N LEU A 154 -22.56 1.81 14.54
CA LEU A 154 -22.98 1.52 13.17
C LEU A 154 -23.06 0.02 12.87
N ILE A 155 -22.18 -0.77 13.48
CA ILE A 155 -22.10 -2.22 13.26
C ILE A 155 -22.12 -2.95 14.60
N GLY A 156 -22.85 -4.07 14.65
CA GLY A 156 -22.81 -5.00 15.78
C GLY A 156 -21.51 -5.81 15.80
N ASP A 157 -21.54 -7.00 16.40
CA ASP A 157 -20.37 -7.87 16.53
C ASP A 157 -19.75 -8.23 15.16
N ALA A 158 -18.65 -7.56 14.83
CA ALA A 158 -17.94 -7.74 13.57
C ALA A 158 -16.43 -7.68 13.79
N ASN A 159 -15.72 -8.43 12.95
CA ASN A 159 -14.27 -8.36 12.84
C ASN A 159 -13.92 -7.21 11.91
N VAL A 160 -12.99 -6.35 12.31
CA VAL A 160 -12.53 -5.22 11.51
C VAL A 160 -11.06 -5.43 11.15
N PHE A 161 -10.74 -5.40 9.86
CA PHE A 161 -9.44 -5.80 9.34
C PHE A 161 -9.13 -5.07 8.03
N SER A 162 -7.90 -5.24 7.55
CA SER A 162 -7.35 -4.59 6.35
C SER A 162 -7.58 -3.08 6.35
N PRO A 163 -7.13 -2.38 7.40
CA PRO A 163 -7.29 -0.94 7.48
C PRO A 163 -6.40 -0.23 6.48
N ARG A 164 -6.85 0.95 6.06
CA ARG A 164 -6.08 1.92 5.28
C ARG A 164 -6.27 3.30 5.87
N VAL A 165 -5.22 4.11 5.75
CA VAL A 165 -5.24 5.51 6.16
C VAL A 165 -4.67 6.37 5.04
N VAL A 166 -5.35 7.48 4.73
CA VAL A 166 -4.94 8.44 3.72
C VAL A 166 -5.11 9.86 4.28
N TYR A 167 -4.12 10.72 4.04
CA TYR A 167 -4.26 12.15 4.25
C TYR A 167 -4.69 12.80 2.93
N ASP A 168 -5.88 13.38 2.90
CA ASP A 168 -6.37 14.12 1.76
C ASP A 168 -5.79 15.54 1.70
N SER A 169 -4.66 15.69 1.01
CA SER A 169 -4.00 17.00 0.83
C SER A 169 -4.86 18.03 0.11
N PHE A 170 -5.91 17.62 -0.63
CA PHE A 170 -6.84 18.54 -1.28
C PHE A 170 -7.78 19.26 -0.30
N LYS A 171 -7.97 18.71 0.90
CA LYS A 171 -8.86 19.25 1.93
C LYS A 171 -8.21 19.46 3.29
N GLY A 172 -7.01 18.90 3.49
CA GLY A 172 -6.38 18.84 4.80
C GLY A 172 -7.18 17.98 5.76
N ALA A 173 -7.65 16.81 5.32
CA ALA A 173 -8.50 15.93 6.13
C ALA A 173 -7.95 14.50 6.16
N TRP A 174 -8.24 13.78 7.23
CA TRP A 174 -7.81 12.40 7.42
C TRP A 174 -8.92 11.45 7.08
N ILE A 175 -8.58 10.35 6.40
CA ILE A 175 -9.52 9.31 6.00
C ILE A 175 -8.99 7.98 6.53
N LEU A 176 -9.81 7.32 7.34
CA LEU A 176 -9.63 5.94 7.78
C LEU A 176 -10.66 5.06 7.08
N SER A 177 -10.26 3.88 6.66
CA SER A 177 -11.18 2.89 6.11
C SER A 177 -10.72 1.50 6.48
N ALA A 178 -11.65 0.57 6.62
CA ALA A 178 -11.36 -0.84 6.91
C ALA A 178 -12.44 -1.73 6.32
N CYS A 179 -12.10 -2.99 6.07
CA CYS A 179 -13.10 -4.02 5.83
C CYS A 179 -13.66 -4.49 7.17
N ALA A 180 -14.94 -4.86 7.17
CA ALA A 180 -15.54 -5.56 8.29
C ALA A 180 -16.35 -6.77 7.82
N ARG A 181 -16.38 -7.81 8.66
CA ARG A 181 -17.21 -8.99 8.47
C ARG A 181 -17.89 -9.35 9.78
N ARG A 182 -19.22 -9.41 9.77
CA ARG A 182 -20.01 -9.82 10.94
C ARG A 182 -19.57 -11.20 11.41
N THR A 183 -19.58 -11.44 12.71
CA THR A 183 -19.06 -12.69 13.30
C THR A 183 -19.77 -13.95 12.78
N ASP A 184 -21.05 -13.85 12.41
CA ASP A 184 -21.84 -14.92 11.77
C ASP A 184 -21.52 -15.14 10.28
N GLY A 185 -20.66 -14.30 9.70
CA GLY A 185 -20.22 -14.38 8.31
C GLY A 185 -21.23 -13.91 7.26
N LYS A 186 -22.40 -13.39 7.66
CA LYS A 186 -23.52 -13.07 6.74
C LYS A 186 -23.53 -11.63 6.21
N LYS A 187 -22.71 -10.75 6.78
CA LYS A 187 -22.62 -9.33 6.40
C LYS A 187 -21.18 -8.88 6.29
N SER A 188 -20.91 -7.98 5.34
CA SER A 188 -19.61 -7.36 5.14
C SER A 188 -19.76 -5.87 4.82
N TRP A 189 -18.83 -5.05 5.29
CA TRP A 189 -18.87 -3.60 5.11
C TRP A 189 -17.50 -3.05 4.70
N PHE A 190 -17.54 -1.93 3.97
CA PHE A 190 -16.49 -0.93 3.98
C PHE A 190 -16.83 0.08 5.08
N LEU A 191 -16.03 0.09 6.14
CA LEU A 191 -16.11 1.10 7.18
C LEU A 191 -15.33 2.32 6.73
N LEU A 192 -15.88 3.52 6.90
CA LEU A 192 -15.26 4.76 6.48
C LEU A 192 -15.36 5.79 7.59
N ALA A 193 -14.25 6.45 7.90
CA ALA A 193 -14.23 7.60 8.77
C ALA A 193 -13.44 8.76 8.17
N VAL A 194 -13.95 9.98 8.33
CA VAL A 194 -13.33 11.20 7.80
C VAL A 194 -13.35 12.29 8.85
N THR A 195 -12.24 13.00 9.06
CA THR A 195 -12.21 14.14 9.99
C THR A 195 -13.12 15.27 9.52
N GLN A 196 -13.78 15.95 10.46
CA GLN A 196 -14.61 17.12 10.14
C GLN A 196 -13.77 18.37 9.84
N ASN A 197 -12.51 18.38 10.27
CA ASN A 197 -11.52 19.43 10.03
C ASN A 197 -10.11 18.83 9.97
N GLU A 198 -9.07 19.67 10.00
CA GLU A 198 -7.67 19.24 9.88
C GLU A 198 -7.09 18.55 11.12
N ASN A 199 -7.75 18.68 12.28
CA ASN A 199 -7.30 18.11 13.53
C ASN A 199 -7.82 16.65 13.69
N PRO A 200 -6.94 15.64 13.61
CA PRO A 200 -7.34 14.24 13.73
C PRO A 200 -7.77 13.84 15.15
N LEU A 201 -7.49 14.65 16.18
CA LEU A 201 -7.90 14.38 17.56
C LEU A 201 -9.35 14.82 17.86
N GLY A 202 -9.99 15.50 16.92
CA GLY A 202 -11.32 16.10 17.09
C GLY A 202 -12.46 15.19 16.66
N ASP A 203 -13.41 15.79 15.93
CA ASP A 203 -14.61 15.13 15.46
C ASP A 203 -14.40 14.44 14.10
N TRP A 204 -15.04 13.30 13.93
CA TRP A 204 -15.03 12.48 12.73
C TRP A 204 -16.46 12.16 12.32
N TRP A 205 -16.70 12.09 11.01
CA TRP A 205 -17.86 11.43 10.43
C TRP A 205 -17.55 9.96 10.23
N ILE A 206 -18.47 9.05 10.57
CA ILE A 206 -18.35 7.61 10.34
C ILE A 206 -19.51 7.06 9.52
N TRP A 207 -19.23 6.05 8.70
CA TRP A 207 -20.19 5.27 7.91
C TRP A 207 -19.85 3.78 7.89
N ALA A 208 -20.88 2.94 7.73
CA ALA A 208 -20.75 1.54 7.38
C ALA A 208 -21.45 1.30 6.04
N LEU A 209 -20.66 1.05 4.99
CA LEU A 209 -21.16 0.90 3.62
C LEU A 209 -21.22 -0.59 3.28
N GLU A 210 -22.37 -1.11 2.87
CA GLU A 210 -22.52 -2.53 2.54
C GLU A 210 -21.55 -2.96 1.43
N ALA A 211 -20.68 -3.93 1.72
CA ALA A 211 -19.71 -4.47 0.76
C ALA A 211 -20.21 -5.75 0.08
N ASP A 212 -21.19 -6.42 0.70
CA ASP A 212 -21.89 -7.62 0.24
C ASP A 212 -22.92 -7.35 -0.86
N VAL A 213 -22.87 -6.19 -1.53
CA VAL A 213 -23.76 -5.82 -2.64
C VAL A 213 -22.98 -5.41 -3.88
N ASP A 214 -23.45 -5.79 -5.07
CA ASP A 214 -22.94 -5.35 -6.37
C ASP A 214 -23.92 -4.36 -7.00
N GLY A 215 -23.65 -3.06 -6.79
CA GLY A 215 -24.59 -1.98 -7.09
C GLY A 215 -25.81 -2.05 -6.17
N LEU A 216 -26.92 -2.61 -6.67
CA LEU A 216 -28.18 -2.79 -5.92
C LEU A 216 -28.47 -4.26 -5.59
N ASN A 217 -27.64 -5.19 -6.08
CA ASN A 217 -27.90 -6.63 -5.94
C ASN A 217 -27.13 -7.20 -4.76
N ALA A 218 -27.81 -7.89 -3.86
CA ALA A 218 -27.16 -8.58 -2.74
C ALA A 218 -26.34 -9.80 -3.22
N THR A 219 -25.24 -10.07 -2.52
CA THR A 219 -24.34 -11.21 -2.72
C THR A 219 -24.09 -11.90 -1.38
N THR A 220 -23.44 -13.06 -1.38
CA THR A 220 -22.92 -13.71 -0.16
C THR A 220 -21.43 -13.45 0.04
N ASN A 221 -20.84 -12.57 -0.77
CA ASN A 221 -19.41 -12.30 -0.76
C ASN A 221 -19.04 -11.27 0.31
N TRP A 222 -17.79 -11.31 0.77
CA TRP A 222 -17.23 -10.34 1.71
C TRP A 222 -15.95 -9.72 1.18
N ALA A 223 -15.66 -8.49 1.59
CA ALA A 223 -14.53 -7.71 1.09
C ALA A 223 -13.25 -7.94 1.89
N GLU A 224 -12.12 -8.07 1.19
CA GLU A 224 -10.77 -8.24 1.74
C GLU A 224 -9.72 -7.52 0.88
N GLY A 225 -8.54 -7.21 1.42
CA GLY A 225 -7.44 -6.62 0.67
C GLY A 225 -7.73 -5.18 0.25
N LEU A 226 -8.30 -4.39 1.16
CA LEU A 226 -8.76 -3.03 0.90
C LEU A 226 -7.66 -2.17 0.26
N GLY A 227 -7.98 -1.45 -0.80
CA GLY A 227 -7.20 -0.33 -1.32
C GLY A 227 -8.00 0.96 -1.16
N VAL A 228 -7.32 2.08 -0.84
CA VAL A 228 -7.95 3.39 -0.68
C VAL A 228 -7.13 4.46 -1.35
N SER A 229 -7.77 5.30 -2.16
CA SER A 229 -7.16 6.55 -2.64
C SER A 229 -8.20 7.65 -2.79
N VAL A 230 -7.72 8.88 -2.93
CA VAL A 230 -8.54 10.04 -3.25
C VAL A 230 -7.98 10.77 -4.45
N ASP A 231 -8.87 11.38 -5.23
CA ASP A 231 -8.53 12.47 -6.15
C ASP A 231 -9.21 13.78 -5.71
N ASN A 232 -9.27 14.79 -6.57
CA ASN A 232 -9.92 16.06 -6.22
C ASN A 232 -11.46 15.98 -6.06
N LYS A 233 -12.10 14.87 -6.44
CA LYS A 233 -13.55 14.72 -6.57
C LYS A 233 -14.13 13.48 -5.89
N SER A 234 -13.35 12.42 -5.75
CA SER A 234 -13.85 11.10 -5.38
C SER A 234 -12.90 10.36 -4.45
N LEU A 235 -13.48 9.53 -3.61
CA LEU A 235 -12.80 8.49 -2.85
C LEU A 235 -12.98 7.16 -3.59
N TYR A 236 -11.92 6.38 -3.68
CA TYR A 236 -11.89 5.08 -4.34
C TYR A 236 -11.58 4.02 -3.30
N LEU A 237 -12.45 3.02 -3.22
CA LEU A 237 -12.26 1.83 -2.42
C LEU A 237 -12.12 0.65 -3.37
N THR A 238 -11.13 -0.22 -3.16
CA THR A 238 -11.01 -1.49 -3.87
C THR A 238 -11.00 -2.66 -2.91
N ALA A 239 -11.48 -3.81 -3.35
CA ALA A 239 -11.35 -5.04 -2.58
C ALA A 239 -11.40 -6.26 -3.48
N ASN A 240 -10.82 -7.36 -2.99
CA ASN A 240 -11.16 -8.69 -3.44
C ASN A 240 -12.45 -9.12 -2.74
N MET A 241 -13.42 -9.58 -3.52
CA MET A 241 -14.66 -10.18 -3.03
C MET A 241 -14.48 -11.68 -2.92
N LEU A 242 -14.72 -12.20 -1.72
CA LEU A 242 -14.48 -13.59 -1.35
C LEU A 242 -15.80 -14.26 -1.00
N SER A 243 -15.97 -15.52 -1.39
CA SER A 243 -17.13 -16.33 -0.99
C SER A 243 -17.16 -16.55 0.53
N PRO A 244 -18.28 -17.06 1.10
CA PRO A 244 -18.33 -17.37 2.53
C PRO A 244 -17.20 -18.27 3.04
N LEU A 245 -16.68 -19.15 2.16
CA LEU A 245 -15.56 -20.06 2.39
C LEU A 245 -14.18 -19.44 2.17
N GLY A 246 -14.09 -18.14 1.87
CA GLY A 246 -12.84 -17.42 1.66
C GLY A 246 -12.23 -17.55 0.26
N LYS A 247 -12.93 -18.20 -0.69
CA LYS A 247 -12.45 -18.31 -2.08
C LYS A 247 -12.63 -17.01 -2.84
N PHE A 248 -11.61 -16.58 -3.57
CA PHE A 248 -11.69 -15.41 -4.45
C PHE A 248 -12.81 -15.56 -5.48
N GLN A 249 -13.57 -14.49 -5.72
CA GLN A 249 -14.63 -14.46 -6.72
C GLN A 249 -14.34 -13.39 -7.79
N TYR A 250 -13.97 -12.18 -7.37
CA TYR A 250 -13.64 -11.05 -8.25
C TYR A 250 -13.11 -9.86 -7.47
N ALA A 251 -12.50 -8.90 -8.16
CA ALA A 251 -12.22 -7.59 -7.59
C ALA A 251 -13.40 -6.61 -7.80
N LYS A 252 -13.54 -5.68 -6.85
CA LYS A 252 -14.53 -4.61 -6.82
C LYS A 252 -13.84 -3.24 -6.72
N ILE A 253 -14.44 -2.23 -7.33
CA ILE A 253 -14.14 -0.81 -7.11
C ILE A 253 -15.44 -0.13 -6.69
N ARG A 254 -15.41 0.60 -5.56
CA ARG A 254 -16.46 1.55 -5.16
C ARG A 254 -15.93 2.97 -5.23
N ILE A 255 -16.68 3.85 -5.88
CA ILE A 255 -16.33 5.25 -6.08
C ILE A 255 -17.35 6.12 -5.38
N LEU A 256 -16.92 6.95 -4.43
CA LEU A 256 -17.78 7.80 -3.63
C LEU A 256 -17.49 9.28 -3.91
N ASN A 257 -18.53 10.12 -3.91
CA ASN A 257 -18.40 11.56 -4.11
C ASN A 257 -17.83 12.25 -2.86
N LYS A 258 -16.62 12.84 -2.98
CA LYS A 258 -15.94 13.54 -1.87
C LYS A 258 -16.75 14.67 -1.25
N LYS A 259 -17.61 15.35 -2.02
CA LYS A 259 -18.41 16.45 -1.48
C LYS A 259 -19.31 15.98 -0.32
N ASP A 260 -19.86 14.77 -0.44
CA ASP A 260 -20.79 14.23 0.56
C ASP A 260 -20.03 13.85 1.84
N LEU A 261 -18.82 13.29 1.70
CA LEU A 261 -17.94 12.90 2.82
C LEU A 261 -17.69 14.07 3.79
N TYR A 262 -17.23 15.22 3.29
CA TYR A 262 -16.84 16.33 4.18
C TYR A 262 -18.01 17.07 4.82
N THR A 263 -19.26 16.73 4.47
CA THR A 263 -20.46 17.32 5.08
C THR A 263 -21.17 16.37 6.04
N GLY A 264 -20.68 15.14 6.24
CA GLY A 264 -21.42 14.12 6.97
C GLY A 264 -22.70 13.69 6.23
N GLY A 265 -22.79 13.93 4.92
CA GLY A 265 -23.98 13.71 4.13
C GLY A 265 -24.26 12.24 3.84
N THR A 266 -25.36 11.99 3.13
CA THR A 266 -25.62 10.69 2.48
C THR A 266 -24.61 10.50 1.35
N LEU A 267 -23.87 9.40 1.38
CA LEU A 267 -22.87 9.09 0.38
C LEU A 267 -23.51 8.42 -0.82
N HIS A 268 -23.21 8.96 -1.99
CA HIS A 268 -23.58 8.39 -3.27
C HIS A 268 -22.34 7.88 -4.00
N GLY A 269 -22.51 6.79 -4.73
CA GLY A 269 -21.40 6.21 -5.47
C GLY A 269 -21.79 5.29 -6.61
N TRP A 270 -20.75 4.68 -7.16
CA TRP A 270 -20.81 3.67 -8.20
C TRP A 270 -19.92 2.49 -7.86
N ASP A 271 -20.40 1.29 -8.19
CA ASP A 271 -19.65 0.06 -8.10
C ASP A 271 -19.28 -0.47 -9.49
N PHE A 272 -18.09 -1.06 -9.55
CA PHE A 272 -17.63 -1.95 -10.61
C PHE A 272 -17.21 -3.27 -9.96
N TRP A 273 -17.58 -4.41 -10.54
CA TRP A 273 -17.24 -5.74 -10.03
C TRP A 273 -17.04 -6.69 -11.22
N HIS A 274 -16.64 -7.95 -10.97
CA HIS A 274 -16.26 -8.90 -12.03
C HIS A 274 -15.21 -8.35 -13.00
N LEU A 275 -14.30 -7.51 -12.49
CA LEU A 275 -13.26 -6.88 -13.29
C LEU A 275 -12.34 -7.93 -13.89
N ARG A 276 -12.07 -7.81 -15.19
CA ARG A 276 -11.20 -8.73 -15.94
C ARG A 276 -9.97 -8.01 -16.48
N ASN A 277 -8.83 -8.67 -16.49
CA ASN A 277 -7.65 -8.18 -17.22
C ASN A 277 -7.92 -8.24 -18.74
N THR A 278 -6.99 -7.71 -19.54
CA THR A 278 -7.10 -7.67 -21.01
C THR A 278 -7.11 -9.05 -21.67
N ASP A 279 -6.59 -10.08 -20.99
CA ASP A 279 -6.62 -11.47 -21.42
C ASP A 279 -7.93 -12.20 -21.04
N GLY A 280 -8.86 -11.51 -20.37
CA GLY A 280 -10.13 -12.07 -19.89
C GLY A 280 -10.06 -12.75 -18.52
N SER A 281 -8.87 -12.94 -17.94
CA SER A 281 -8.70 -13.45 -16.58
C SER A 281 -9.29 -12.47 -15.55
N LEU A 282 -9.68 -12.95 -14.37
CA LEU A 282 -10.17 -12.07 -13.31
C LEU A 282 -9.03 -11.20 -12.77
N ALA A 283 -9.30 -9.90 -12.63
CA ALA A 283 -8.39 -8.98 -12.00
C ALA A 283 -8.40 -9.19 -10.48
N PHE A 284 -7.22 -9.19 -9.87
CA PHE A 284 -7.03 -9.51 -8.46
C PHE A 284 -6.19 -8.43 -7.78
N SER A 285 -6.57 -8.01 -6.58
CA SER A 285 -5.82 -7.05 -5.75
C SER A 285 -5.49 -5.73 -6.47
N LEU A 286 -6.52 -5.07 -7.00
CA LEU A 286 -6.37 -3.76 -7.61
C LEU A 286 -5.94 -2.73 -6.56
N GLN A 287 -4.80 -2.08 -6.82
CA GLN A 287 -4.29 -0.99 -6.00
C GLN A 287 -4.62 0.36 -6.66
N PRO A 288 -5.47 1.19 -6.04
CA PRO A 288 -5.72 2.53 -6.54
C PRO A 288 -4.51 3.43 -6.24
N ALA A 289 -4.11 4.22 -7.24
CA ALA A 289 -2.96 5.11 -7.10
C ALA A 289 -3.23 6.23 -6.08
N ILE A 290 -2.38 6.35 -5.07
CA ILE A 290 -2.38 7.48 -4.16
C ILE A 290 -1.92 8.71 -4.96
N ASN A 291 -2.81 9.69 -5.07
CA ASN A 291 -2.55 10.91 -5.81
C ASN A 291 -1.98 11.96 -4.85
N MET A 292 -0.72 12.31 -5.05
CA MET A 292 -0.07 13.35 -4.24
C MET A 292 0.11 14.58 -5.11
N ILE A 293 -0.51 15.69 -4.70
CA ILE A 293 -0.40 16.96 -5.39
C ILE A 293 0.37 17.91 -4.49
N ALA A 294 1.55 18.34 -4.95
CA ALA A 294 2.15 19.59 -4.49
C ALA A 294 1.18 20.74 -4.81
N ALA A 295 1.12 21.75 -3.94
CA ALA A 295 0.39 22.97 -4.25
C ALA A 295 0.75 23.49 -5.66
N GLY A 296 -0.23 23.52 -6.57
CA GLY A 296 -0.07 24.03 -7.94
C GLY A 296 0.03 22.98 -9.07
N ILE A 297 0.18 21.68 -8.78
CA ILE A 297 0.18 20.65 -9.83
C ILE A 297 -1.25 20.29 -10.22
N LYS A 298 -1.55 20.28 -11.53
CA LYS A 298 -2.87 19.88 -12.04
C LYS A 298 -3.11 18.40 -11.75
N ALA A 299 -4.27 18.10 -11.15
CA ALA A 299 -4.72 16.72 -11.01
C ALA A 299 -4.72 16.00 -12.37
N ALA A 300 -4.42 14.71 -12.37
CA ALA A 300 -4.33 13.85 -13.56
C ALA A 300 -5.59 13.87 -14.46
N GLY A 301 -6.72 14.40 -13.96
CA GLY A 301 -8.02 14.39 -14.63
C GLY A 301 -8.64 12.99 -14.75
N SER A 302 -7.93 11.95 -14.30
CA SER A 302 -8.35 10.56 -14.22
C SER A 302 -7.72 9.91 -12.99
N GLN A 303 -8.37 8.92 -12.41
CA GLN A 303 -7.80 8.07 -11.36
C GLN A 303 -7.22 6.81 -12.00
N TYR A 304 -6.03 6.40 -11.59
CA TYR A 304 -5.40 5.15 -12.05
C TYR A 304 -5.45 4.07 -10.98
N LEU A 305 -5.52 2.82 -11.42
CA LEU A 305 -5.32 1.64 -10.58
C LEU A 305 -4.43 0.65 -11.32
N LEU A 306 -3.68 -0.17 -10.58
CA LEU A 306 -2.84 -1.23 -11.14
C LEU A 306 -3.11 -2.56 -10.44
N ASN A 307 -2.97 -3.65 -11.18
CA ASN A 307 -2.75 -4.99 -10.63
C ASN A 307 -1.77 -5.77 -11.50
N THR A 308 -1.13 -6.79 -10.92
CA THR A 308 -0.34 -7.77 -11.67
C THR A 308 -1.22 -8.68 -12.51
N THR A 309 -0.73 -9.12 -13.67
CA THR A 309 -1.36 -10.20 -14.44
C THR A 309 -1.03 -11.57 -13.87
N ALA A 310 -1.92 -12.52 -14.11
CA ALA A 310 -1.85 -13.87 -13.57
C ALA A 310 -0.74 -14.73 -14.17
N ASP A 311 -0.33 -14.42 -15.40
CA ASP A 311 0.71 -15.08 -16.19
C ASP A 311 2.13 -14.56 -15.92
N GLY A 312 2.25 -13.55 -15.05
CA GLY A 312 3.54 -12.96 -14.70
C GLY A 312 4.18 -12.10 -15.79
N GLN A 313 3.45 -11.73 -16.86
CA GLN A 313 4.03 -11.03 -18.00
C GLN A 313 3.92 -9.50 -17.93
N GLY A 314 3.10 -8.96 -17.03
CA GLY A 314 2.91 -7.53 -16.96
C GLY A 314 1.90 -7.05 -15.94
N LEU A 315 1.46 -5.81 -16.11
CA LEU A 315 0.47 -5.16 -15.27
C LEU A 315 -0.79 -4.86 -16.08
N THR A 316 -1.95 -4.87 -15.42
CA THR A 316 -3.15 -4.24 -15.97
C THR A 316 -3.29 -2.84 -15.40
N GLN A 317 -3.30 -1.84 -16.27
CA GLN A 317 -3.62 -0.47 -15.89
C GLN A 317 -5.09 -0.19 -16.13
N TRP A 318 -5.74 0.30 -15.08
CA TRP A 318 -7.11 0.79 -15.10
C TRP A 318 -7.11 2.30 -15.06
N THR A 319 -8.00 2.92 -15.84
CA THR A 319 -8.22 4.37 -15.83
C THR A 319 -9.69 4.63 -15.57
N VAL A 320 -9.98 5.33 -14.48
CA VAL A 320 -11.31 5.81 -14.15
C VAL A 320 -11.41 7.28 -14.50
N LYS A 321 -12.35 7.61 -15.38
CA LYS A 321 -12.76 9.00 -15.63
C LYS A 321 -14.12 9.23 -15.03
N HIS A 322 -14.15 10.01 -13.95
CA HIS A 322 -15.37 10.35 -13.26
C HIS A 322 -15.87 11.73 -13.64
N HIS A 323 -17.10 11.78 -14.16
CA HIS A 323 -17.85 12.99 -14.38
C HIS A 323 -18.97 13.03 -13.34
N LEU A 324 -18.93 13.97 -12.39
CA LEU A 324 -19.78 14.04 -11.18
C LEU A 324 -21.31 13.89 -11.37
N ARG A 325 -21.83 13.89 -12.60
CA ARG A 325 -23.25 13.80 -12.92
C ARG A 325 -23.64 12.57 -13.75
N VAL A 326 -22.67 11.79 -14.24
CA VAL A 326 -22.93 10.58 -15.05
C VAL A 326 -22.09 9.42 -14.49
N ALA A 327 -22.41 8.20 -14.91
CA ALA A 327 -21.61 7.04 -14.51
C ALA A 327 -20.12 7.26 -14.84
N PRO A 328 -19.19 6.95 -13.91
CA PRO A 328 -17.78 6.92 -14.23
C PRO A 328 -17.53 5.97 -15.39
N THR A 329 -16.53 6.29 -16.21
CA THR A 329 -16.07 5.37 -17.26
C THR A 329 -14.80 4.70 -16.80
N LEU A 330 -14.72 3.38 -17.01
CA LEU A 330 -13.57 2.56 -16.70
C LEU A 330 -12.96 2.03 -18.00
N THR A 331 -11.67 2.27 -18.19
CA THR A 331 -10.90 1.64 -19.27
C THR A 331 -9.73 0.86 -18.70
N ARG A 332 -9.22 -0.10 -19.47
CA ARG A 332 -8.04 -0.89 -19.09
C ARG A 332 -7.05 -1.01 -20.24
N ARG A 333 -5.81 -1.35 -19.92
CA ARG A 333 -4.80 -1.79 -20.88
C ARG A 333 -3.79 -2.71 -20.22
N PHE A 334 -3.13 -3.53 -21.03
CA PHE A 334 -1.97 -4.30 -20.62
C PHE A 334 -0.71 -3.42 -20.69
N ILE A 335 0.18 -3.57 -19.71
CA ILE A 335 1.51 -2.96 -19.69
C ILE A 335 2.53 -4.08 -19.54
N PRO A 336 3.31 -4.39 -20.58
CA PRO A 336 4.34 -5.42 -20.48
C PRO A 336 5.45 -5.02 -19.52
N THR A 337 5.94 -5.97 -18.74
CA THR A 337 7.10 -5.81 -17.83
C THR A 337 8.18 -6.83 -18.16
N VAL A 338 9.30 -6.78 -17.44
CA VAL A 338 10.11 -8.00 -17.32
C VAL A 338 9.28 -9.05 -16.59
N PRO A 339 9.25 -10.31 -17.08
CA PRO A 339 8.44 -11.35 -16.48
C PRO A 339 8.82 -11.62 -15.03
N TYR A 340 7.83 -12.01 -14.24
CA TYR A 340 7.98 -12.31 -12.84
C TYR A 340 7.19 -13.55 -12.45
N GLN A 341 7.60 -14.15 -11.34
CA GLN A 341 6.88 -15.23 -10.69
C GLN A 341 6.90 -15.00 -9.18
N ILE A 342 6.03 -15.72 -8.48
CA ILE A 342 5.97 -15.71 -7.03
C ILE A 342 7.32 -16.13 -6.42
N ALA A 343 7.69 -15.46 -5.33
CA ALA A 343 8.93 -15.70 -4.59
C ALA A 343 8.84 -16.92 -3.67
N PRO A 344 9.94 -17.62 -3.38
CA PRO A 344 9.98 -18.58 -2.27
C PRO A 344 9.81 -17.89 -0.91
N ASN A 345 9.54 -18.68 0.12
CA ASN A 345 9.58 -18.20 1.51
C ASN A 345 11.01 -17.79 1.91
N ALA A 346 11.11 -16.91 2.90
CA ALA A 346 12.38 -16.37 3.36
C ALA A 346 12.96 -17.18 4.51
N LYS A 347 14.22 -17.55 4.39
CA LYS A 347 15.00 -18.05 5.52
C LYS A 347 15.31 -16.91 6.50
N GLN A 348 15.57 -17.27 7.74
CA GLN A 348 15.89 -16.32 8.80
C GLN A 348 16.86 -16.93 9.81
N GLN A 349 17.66 -16.06 10.42
CA GLN A 349 18.65 -16.43 11.42
C GLN A 349 18.01 -17.21 12.60
N MET A 350 18.71 -18.22 13.12
CA MET A 350 18.31 -19.01 14.31
C MET A 350 16.89 -19.63 14.24
N SER A 351 16.39 -19.95 13.04
CA SER A 351 15.14 -20.70 12.88
C SER A 351 15.12 -21.54 11.62
N SER A 352 14.44 -22.69 11.69
CA SER A 352 14.04 -23.46 10.51
C SER A 352 12.65 -23.07 10.00
N PHE A 353 11.93 -22.21 10.74
CA PHE A 353 10.65 -21.66 10.26
C PHE A 353 10.94 -20.59 9.22
N GLU A 354 10.44 -20.78 8.01
CA GLU A 354 10.56 -19.78 6.95
C GLU A 354 9.45 -18.74 7.03
N ILE A 355 9.78 -17.50 6.69
CA ILE A 355 8.83 -16.40 6.63
C ILE A 355 8.08 -16.47 5.30
N GLU A 356 6.76 -16.41 5.38
CA GLU A 356 5.93 -16.25 4.20
C GLU A 356 6.12 -14.82 3.64
N THR A 357 6.74 -14.71 2.46
CA THR A 357 7.04 -13.48 1.72
C THR A 357 5.89 -12.93 0.87
N GLY A 358 4.73 -13.60 0.85
CA GLY A 358 3.54 -13.21 0.10
C GLY A 358 3.56 -13.64 -1.38
N ASP A 359 2.54 -13.22 -2.12
CA ASP A 359 2.44 -13.44 -3.57
C ASP A 359 2.93 -12.22 -4.39
N THR A 360 2.60 -12.17 -5.68
CA THR A 360 3.07 -11.11 -6.59
C THR A 360 2.25 -9.82 -6.52
N ARG A 361 1.39 -9.64 -5.52
CA ARG A 361 0.57 -8.44 -5.39
C ARG A 361 1.41 -7.18 -5.27
N LEU A 362 0.93 -6.09 -5.87
CA LEU A 362 1.51 -4.76 -5.73
C LEU A 362 1.33 -4.26 -4.28
N GLY A 363 2.40 -3.74 -3.68
CA GLY A 363 2.35 -3.25 -2.29
C GLY A 363 1.52 -1.97 -2.15
N ASN A 364 1.83 -0.97 -2.97
CA ASN A 364 1.05 0.26 -3.15
C ASN A 364 1.34 0.88 -4.52
N VAL A 365 0.50 1.83 -4.95
CA VAL A 365 0.70 2.58 -6.20
C VAL A 365 0.66 4.07 -5.89
N VAL A 366 1.62 4.82 -6.42
CA VAL A 366 1.69 6.29 -6.28
C VAL A 366 1.59 6.92 -7.66
N PHE A 367 0.79 7.97 -7.79
CA PHE A 367 0.79 8.83 -8.98
C PHE A 367 1.50 10.15 -8.66
N ARG A 368 2.59 10.43 -9.37
CA ARG A 368 3.41 11.63 -9.18
C ARG A 368 4.03 12.08 -10.50
N HIS A 369 3.99 13.39 -10.79
CA HIS A 369 4.56 14.00 -12.01
C HIS A 369 4.17 13.29 -13.32
N GLY A 370 2.91 12.87 -13.43
CA GLY A 370 2.42 12.19 -14.63
C GLY A 370 2.88 10.75 -14.77
N GLN A 371 3.52 10.16 -13.75
CA GLN A 371 4.00 8.79 -13.73
C GLN A 371 3.32 7.99 -12.61
N LEU A 372 3.19 6.69 -12.79
CA LEU A 372 2.84 5.74 -11.74
C LEU A 372 4.10 5.06 -11.22
N TRP A 373 4.14 4.83 -9.91
CA TRP A 373 5.22 4.13 -9.24
C TRP A 373 4.67 3.02 -8.36
N THR A 374 5.28 1.84 -8.42
CA THR A 374 4.85 0.68 -7.63
C THR A 374 5.97 -0.35 -7.52
N ALA A 375 5.79 -1.32 -6.63
CA ALA A 375 6.70 -2.44 -6.45
C ALA A 375 5.96 -3.66 -5.89
N HIS A 376 6.55 -4.83 -6.07
CA HIS A 376 6.07 -6.11 -5.53
C HIS A 376 7.22 -7.10 -5.28
N THR A 377 6.90 -8.18 -4.57
CA THR A 377 7.83 -9.27 -4.28
C THR A 377 7.79 -10.33 -5.37
N ILE A 378 8.96 -10.75 -5.85
CA ILE A 378 9.12 -11.73 -6.93
C ILE A 378 10.27 -12.69 -6.63
N ALA A 379 10.32 -13.85 -7.30
CA ALA A 379 11.53 -14.68 -7.30
C ALA A 379 12.62 -14.06 -8.18
N ALA A 380 13.86 -14.12 -7.74
CA ALA A 380 15.03 -13.76 -8.52
C ALA A 380 16.22 -14.67 -8.22
N ASN A 381 17.13 -14.81 -9.18
CA ASN A 381 18.29 -15.68 -9.10
C ASN A 381 19.57 -14.91 -9.45
N TRP A 382 20.56 -14.89 -8.55
CA TRP A 382 21.84 -14.19 -8.74
C TRP A 382 22.96 -15.10 -9.32
N GLY A 383 22.59 -16.16 -10.04
CA GLY A 383 23.52 -17.19 -10.52
C GLY A 383 23.78 -18.31 -9.51
N GLU A 384 22.92 -18.43 -8.49
CA GLU A 384 23.01 -19.39 -7.40
C GLU A 384 22.09 -20.59 -7.61
N ASP A 385 22.28 -21.64 -6.82
CA ASP A 385 21.49 -22.89 -6.89
C ASP A 385 20.01 -22.71 -6.51
N ALA A 386 19.66 -21.62 -5.80
CA ALA A 386 18.32 -21.34 -5.33
C ALA A 386 17.92 -19.88 -5.57
N ASN A 387 16.65 -19.68 -5.90
CA ASN A 387 16.03 -18.38 -5.99
C ASN A 387 15.81 -17.78 -4.60
N VAL A 388 15.80 -16.45 -4.54
CA VAL A 388 15.44 -15.67 -3.35
C VAL A 388 14.25 -14.76 -3.64
N ALA A 389 13.63 -14.23 -2.59
CA ALA A 389 12.66 -13.15 -2.74
C ALA A 389 13.40 -11.83 -3.02
N ALA A 390 12.97 -11.12 -4.06
CA ALA A 390 13.50 -9.82 -4.44
C ALA A 390 12.34 -8.84 -4.70
N ILE A 391 12.67 -7.56 -4.87
CA ILE A 391 11.68 -6.52 -5.16
C ILE A 391 11.82 -6.08 -6.60
N GLN A 392 10.79 -6.29 -7.42
CA GLN A 392 10.69 -5.63 -8.71
C GLN A 392 9.91 -4.32 -8.55
N TRP A 393 10.48 -3.22 -9.04
CA TRP A 393 9.89 -1.89 -8.98
C TRP A 393 9.67 -1.31 -10.38
N PHE A 394 8.72 -0.39 -10.50
CA PHE A 394 8.31 0.19 -11.77
C PHE A 394 8.09 1.70 -11.66
N GLN A 395 8.54 2.42 -12.68
CA GLN A 395 8.10 3.76 -13.07
C GLN A 395 7.39 3.65 -14.41
N ILE A 396 6.12 4.02 -14.46
CA ILE A 396 5.23 3.77 -15.60
C ILE A 396 4.68 5.10 -16.09
N ASN A 397 4.68 5.29 -17.41
CA ASN A 397 3.94 6.38 -18.03
C ASN A 397 2.52 5.89 -18.35
N PRO A 398 1.49 6.32 -17.60
CA PRO A 398 0.15 5.79 -17.79
C PRO A 398 -0.54 6.27 -19.06
N GLN A 399 -0.14 7.43 -19.60
CA GLN A 399 -0.65 7.93 -20.88
C GLN A 399 -0.11 7.09 -22.03
N ALA A 400 1.20 6.83 -22.03
CA ALA A 400 1.85 5.99 -23.03
C ALA A 400 1.61 4.49 -22.81
N GLY A 401 1.10 4.07 -21.65
CA GLY A 401 0.83 2.65 -21.37
C GLY A 401 2.09 1.79 -21.32
N ARG A 402 3.23 2.35 -20.90
CA ARG A 402 4.51 1.63 -20.89
C ARG A 402 5.33 1.88 -19.63
N VAL A 403 6.16 0.90 -19.30
CA VAL A 403 7.22 1.05 -18.30
C VAL A 403 8.28 1.99 -18.86
N MET A 404 8.66 3.00 -18.08
CA MET A 404 9.76 3.91 -18.36
C MET A 404 11.05 3.40 -17.73
N HIS A 405 10.99 3.00 -16.45
CA HIS A 405 12.09 2.39 -15.71
C HIS A 405 11.55 1.22 -14.89
N GLN A 406 12.36 0.17 -14.75
CA GLN A 406 12.12 -0.94 -13.86
C GLN A 406 13.45 -1.54 -13.44
N GLY A 407 13.46 -2.25 -12.31
CA GLY A 407 14.62 -2.98 -11.84
C GLY A 407 14.21 -4.04 -10.82
N ILE A 408 15.10 -5.00 -10.58
CA ILE A 408 14.93 -6.06 -9.58
C ILE A 408 16.01 -5.87 -8.53
N PHE A 409 15.61 -5.45 -7.34
CA PHE A 409 16.49 -5.14 -6.22
C PHE A 409 16.53 -6.30 -5.22
N GLY A 410 17.72 -6.77 -4.87
CA GLY A 410 17.92 -7.84 -3.91
C GLY A 410 19.40 -8.25 -3.82
N ALA A 411 19.70 -9.39 -3.23
CA ALA A 411 21.06 -9.91 -3.14
C ALA A 411 21.02 -11.44 -2.93
N PRO A 412 22.05 -12.19 -3.32
CA PRO A 412 22.12 -13.62 -3.01
C PRO A 412 22.04 -13.85 -1.50
N HIS A 413 21.38 -14.95 -1.10
CA HIS A 413 21.16 -15.37 0.30
C HIS A 413 20.29 -14.44 1.19
N TYR A 414 19.77 -13.34 0.65
CA TYR A 414 18.85 -12.45 1.35
C TYR A 414 17.50 -12.39 0.64
N TYR A 415 16.43 -12.27 1.42
CA TYR A 415 15.06 -12.28 0.95
C TYR A 415 14.41 -10.93 1.25
N TYR A 416 13.95 -10.25 0.20
CA TYR A 416 13.38 -8.91 0.24
C TYR A 416 11.87 -9.00 -0.03
N PHE A 417 11.06 -8.49 0.88
CA PHE A 417 9.61 -8.65 0.81
C PHE A 417 8.85 -7.46 1.43
N ALA A 418 7.53 -7.46 1.23
CA ALA A 418 6.63 -6.41 1.72
C ALA A 418 7.00 -4.98 1.28
N PRO A 419 7.21 -4.71 -0.03
CA PRO A 419 7.66 -3.41 -0.49
C PRO A 419 6.58 -2.33 -0.40
N ALA A 420 7.03 -1.09 -0.20
CA ALA A 420 6.21 0.11 -0.32
C ALA A 420 7.01 1.27 -0.93
N VAL A 421 6.38 2.00 -1.86
CA VAL A 421 6.99 3.08 -2.63
C VAL A 421 6.44 4.44 -2.20
N GLY A 422 7.31 5.42 -2.04
CA GLY A 422 6.95 6.84 -1.93
C GLY A 422 7.71 7.67 -2.97
N VAL A 423 7.10 8.74 -3.44
CA VAL A 423 7.77 9.70 -4.34
C VAL A 423 7.44 11.11 -3.87
N ASP A 424 8.49 11.88 -3.58
CA ASP A 424 8.38 13.23 -3.05
C ASP A 424 8.12 14.29 -4.16
N GLY A 425 8.18 15.55 -3.74
CA GLY A 425 7.98 16.75 -4.54
C GLY A 425 8.99 16.98 -5.64
N GLU A 426 10.22 16.50 -5.45
CA GLU A 426 11.30 16.62 -6.42
C GLU A 426 11.36 15.39 -7.35
N GLY A 427 10.56 14.35 -7.08
CA GLY A 427 10.55 13.10 -7.83
C GLY A 427 11.58 12.09 -7.34
N ASN A 428 12.14 12.28 -6.14
CA ASN A 428 12.96 11.27 -5.48
C ASN A 428 12.07 10.12 -5.04
N MET A 429 12.50 8.90 -5.35
CA MET A 429 11.77 7.69 -5.01
C MET A 429 12.39 7.06 -3.76
N LEU A 430 11.55 6.70 -2.80
CA LEU A 430 11.87 5.84 -1.66
C LEU A 430 11.21 4.48 -1.84
N LEU A 431 11.93 3.43 -1.50
CA LEU A 431 11.45 2.04 -1.44
C LEU A 431 11.75 1.47 -0.05
N ALA A 432 10.71 1.22 0.74
CA ALA A 432 10.78 0.55 2.04
C ALA A 432 10.38 -0.91 1.92
N PHE A 433 10.99 -1.79 2.73
CA PHE A 433 10.75 -3.24 2.67
C PHE A 433 11.28 -3.95 3.92
N ASN A 434 10.93 -5.23 4.05
CA ASN A 434 11.57 -6.15 4.98
C ASN A 434 12.66 -6.98 4.27
N ARG A 435 13.74 -7.27 5.00
CA ARG A 435 14.81 -8.18 4.60
C ARG A 435 15.03 -9.24 5.67
N ALA A 436 15.24 -10.49 5.27
CA ALA A 436 15.67 -11.57 6.15
C ALA A 436 16.69 -12.47 5.42
N GLY A 437 17.42 -13.28 6.17
CA GLY A 437 18.29 -14.31 5.61
C GLY A 437 18.88 -15.20 6.69
N ASP A 438 19.62 -16.24 6.29
CA ASP A 438 20.35 -17.11 7.23
C ASP A 438 21.23 -16.33 8.23
N PRO A 439 21.92 -15.23 7.84
CA PRO A 439 22.71 -14.42 8.77
C PRO A 439 21.95 -13.23 9.37
N GLU A 440 20.66 -13.03 9.09
CA GLU A 440 19.93 -11.81 9.47
C GLU A 440 18.50 -12.10 9.94
N PHE A 441 18.19 -11.69 11.18
CA PHE A 441 16.81 -11.56 11.62
C PHE A 441 16.01 -10.60 10.75
N PRO A 442 14.69 -10.78 10.64
CA PRO A 442 13.84 -9.88 9.87
C PRO A 442 14.07 -8.41 10.23
N THR A 443 14.38 -7.61 9.23
CA THR A 443 14.85 -6.24 9.39
C THR A 443 14.08 -5.32 8.46
N ILE A 444 13.61 -4.19 8.97
CA ILE A 444 13.03 -3.13 8.16
C ILE A 444 14.17 -2.32 7.56
N ARG A 445 14.14 -2.16 6.24
CA ARG A 445 15.15 -1.41 5.49
C ARG A 445 14.48 -0.50 4.48
N PHE A 446 15.24 0.47 3.99
CA PHE A 446 14.81 1.32 2.90
C PHE A 446 15.97 1.68 1.98
N THR A 447 15.64 1.98 0.73
CA THR A 447 16.55 2.55 -0.25
C THR A 447 15.82 3.62 -1.05
N GLY A 448 16.50 4.27 -1.96
CA GLY A 448 15.86 5.14 -2.93
C GLY A 448 16.81 5.60 -4.02
N LYS A 449 16.26 6.44 -4.89
CA LYS A 449 17.01 7.14 -5.94
C LYS A 449 16.55 8.59 -5.99
N LEU A 450 17.50 9.49 -6.21
CA LEU A 450 17.18 10.89 -6.47
C LEU A 450 16.66 11.05 -7.90
N ALA A 451 15.84 12.08 -8.13
CA ALA A 451 15.33 12.40 -9.46
C ALA A 451 16.45 12.69 -10.46
N ALA A 452 17.53 13.34 -10.00
CA ALA A 452 18.71 13.66 -10.80
C ALA A 452 19.61 12.44 -11.10
N ASN A 453 19.34 11.25 -10.54
CA ASN A 453 20.14 10.06 -10.82
C ASN A 453 19.82 9.50 -12.22
N GLU A 454 20.63 9.89 -13.20
CA GLU A 454 20.52 9.46 -14.60
C GLU A 454 20.62 7.94 -14.80
N ALA A 455 21.36 7.23 -13.93
CA ALA A 455 21.51 5.78 -14.02
C ALA A 455 20.20 5.04 -13.68
N GLY A 456 19.27 5.69 -12.99
CA GLY A 456 17.99 5.09 -12.60
C GLY A 456 18.09 3.97 -11.55
N LEU A 457 19.29 3.72 -11.00
CA LEU A 457 19.56 2.70 -10.01
C LEU A 457 19.17 3.15 -8.60
N LEU A 458 18.74 2.21 -7.77
CA LEU A 458 18.56 2.43 -6.34
C LEU A 458 19.93 2.51 -5.63
N THR A 459 19.97 3.07 -4.44
CA THR A 459 21.17 3.05 -3.60
C THR A 459 21.25 1.80 -2.72
N VAL A 460 22.35 1.63 -2.01
CA VAL A 460 22.47 0.56 -1.00
C VAL A 460 21.48 0.81 0.11
N SER A 461 20.78 -0.25 0.54
CA SER A 461 19.72 -0.12 1.52
C SER A 461 20.25 0.23 2.92
N GLN A 462 19.54 1.10 3.61
CA GLN A 462 19.79 1.51 4.98
C GLN A 462 18.91 0.71 5.95
N GLN A 463 19.49 0.35 7.10
CA GLN A 463 18.76 -0.33 8.17
C GLN A 463 17.95 0.69 8.99
N MET A 464 16.68 0.36 9.22
CA MET A 464 15.80 1.09 10.11
C MET A 464 15.74 0.38 11.46
N GLN A 465 15.09 -0.79 11.51
CA GLN A 465 14.93 -1.57 12.75
C GLN A 465 15.08 -3.06 12.45
N GLN A 466 15.95 -3.73 13.21
CA GLN A 466 16.17 -5.17 13.12
C GLN A 466 15.46 -5.88 14.28
N SER A 467 14.85 -7.02 14.00
CA SER A 467 14.27 -7.88 15.03
C SER A 467 15.38 -8.50 15.90
N THR A 468 15.09 -8.75 17.17
CA THR A 468 16.03 -9.41 18.10
C THR A 468 15.81 -10.93 18.20
N SER A 469 14.84 -11.46 17.45
CA SER A 469 14.48 -12.87 17.40
C SER A 469 13.95 -13.25 16.01
N PRO A 470 13.85 -14.54 15.69
CA PRO A 470 13.09 -14.98 14.52
C PRO A 470 11.65 -14.48 14.58
N GLY A 471 11.03 -14.17 13.46
CA GLY A 471 9.61 -13.86 13.37
C GLY A 471 8.81 -15.06 12.90
N GLU A 472 8.41 -15.94 13.82
CA GLU A 472 7.49 -17.05 13.53
C GLU A 472 6.03 -16.61 13.61
N ILE A 473 5.73 -15.60 12.81
CA ILE A 473 4.51 -14.81 12.79
C ILE A 473 4.04 -14.65 11.33
N GLN A 474 2.79 -14.24 11.13
CA GLN A 474 2.35 -13.79 9.80
C GLN A 474 2.89 -12.39 9.52
N TRP A 475 3.43 -12.20 8.31
CA TRP A 475 4.01 -10.95 7.86
C TRP A 475 3.04 -10.22 6.93
N SER A 476 3.03 -8.90 7.01
CA SER A 476 2.21 -8.06 6.14
C SER A 476 2.70 -8.17 4.69
N ASN A 477 1.77 -8.08 3.72
CA ASN A 477 2.13 -8.10 2.30
C ASN A 477 2.82 -6.80 1.82
N CYS A 478 2.75 -5.72 2.61
CA CYS A 478 3.44 -4.47 2.34
C CYS A 478 3.77 -3.71 3.62
N SER A 479 4.86 -2.93 3.56
CA SER A 479 5.14 -1.84 4.48
C SER A 479 4.24 -0.63 4.16
N GLY A 480 4.32 0.44 4.95
CA GLY A 480 3.64 1.72 4.65
C GLY A 480 4.63 2.84 4.38
N VAL A 481 4.34 3.68 3.39
CA VAL A 481 5.08 4.91 3.10
C VAL A 481 4.09 6.06 2.92
N ALA A 482 4.36 7.20 3.55
CA ALA A 482 3.60 8.44 3.40
C ALA A 482 4.53 9.61 3.11
N ILE A 483 4.07 10.56 2.29
CA ILE A 483 4.75 11.82 2.06
C ILE A 483 4.01 12.89 2.85
N SER A 484 4.74 13.68 3.62
CA SER A 484 4.20 14.82 4.35
C SER A 484 3.74 15.92 3.38
N PRO A 485 2.83 16.82 3.81
CA PRO A 485 2.38 17.93 2.97
C PRO A 485 3.45 18.98 2.65
N ASP A 486 4.62 18.92 3.28
CA ASP A 486 5.82 19.69 2.92
C ASP A 486 6.53 19.16 1.66
N ASP A 487 6.04 18.03 1.13
CA ASP A 487 6.44 17.43 -0.13
C ASP A 487 7.90 16.97 -0.19
N SER A 488 8.59 16.90 0.96
CA SER A 488 10.00 16.51 1.05
C SER A 488 10.25 15.51 2.18
N THR A 489 9.40 15.50 3.20
CA THR A 489 9.50 14.54 4.29
C THR A 489 8.77 13.25 3.94
N ILE A 490 9.48 12.12 4.06
CA ILE A 490 8.96 10.78 3.82
C ILE A 490 8.89 10.03 5.15
N TRP A 491 7.75 9.39 5.42
CA TRP A 491 7.54 8.56 6.60
C TRP A 491 7.38 7.10 6.18
N ILE A 492 8.06 6.22 6.90
CA ILE A 492 8.02 4.77 6.71
C ILE A 492 7.42 4.14 7.95
N ILE A 493 6.55 3.14 7.78
CA ILE A 493 6.19 2.19 8.83
C ILE A 493 6.47 0.78 8.34
N GLY A 494 7.10 -0.04 9.18
CA GLY A 494 7.36 -1.46 8.87
C GLY A 494 7.09 -2.35 10.07
N GLN A 495 6.86 -3.63 9.80
CA GLN A 495 6.71 -4.68 10.81
C GLN A 495 8.08 -5.26 11.19
N TYR A 496 8.28 -5.57 12.46
CA TYR A 496 9.40 -6.38 12.95
C TYR A 496 8.91 -7.38 14.01
N ALA A 497 9.71 -8.40 14.30
CA ALA A 497 9.42 -9.37 15.35
C ALA A 497 9.94 -8.82 16.69
N ALA A 498 9.01 -8.48 17.59
CA ALA A 498 9.33 -8.04 18.95
C ALA A 498 9.73 -9.23 19.83
N THR A 499 9.07 -10.37 19.61
CA THR A 499 9.46 -11.68 20.14
C THR A 499 9.35 -12.73 19.02
N ARG A 500 9.55 -14.01 19.34
CA ARG A 500 9.35 -15.09 18.36
C ARG A 500 7.91 -15.15 17.83
N LYS A 501 6.93 -14.70 18.62
CA LYS A 501 5.49 -14.84 18.32
C LYS A 501 4.73 -13.53 18.30
N ASP A 502 5.35 -12.44 18.72
CA ASP A 502 4.72 -11.11 18.77
C ASP A 502 5.35 -10.18 17.74
N TRP A 503 4.50 -9.43 17.04
CA TRP A 503 4.95 -8.38 16.13
C TRP A 503 4.89 -7.01 16.79
N ALA A 504 5.68 -6.08 16.25
CA ALA A 504 5.51 -4.66 16.51
C ALA A 504 5.82 -3.87 15.24
N THR A 505 5.50 -2.58 15.26
CA THR A 505 5.83 -1.68 14.15
C THR A 505 6.88 -0.65 14.56
N TRP A 506 7.66 -0.21 13.59
CA TRP A 506 8.63 0.86 13.74
C TRP A 506 8.38 1.93 12.70
N ILE A 507 8.52 3.19 13.08
CA ILE A 507 8.27 4.35 12.23
C ILE A 507 9.57 5.14 12.08
N CYS A 508 9.84 5.62 10.88
CA CYS A 508 11.03 6.40 10.57
C CYS A 508 10.70 7.56 9.64
N ARG A 509 11.28 8.73 9.95
CA ARG A 509 11.31 9.90 9.09
C ARG A 509 12.58 9.88 8.25
N VAL A 510 12.42 10.05 6.96
CA VAL A 510 13.49 10.12 5.96
C VAL A 510 13.32 11.40 5.15
N THR A 511 14.42 12.09 4.88
CA THR A 511 14.44 13.24 3.96
C THR A 511 15.48 13.01 2.87
N PRO A 512 15.24 13.45 1.63
CA PRO A 512 16.30 13.57 0.64
C PRO A 512 17.40 14.51 1.14
N ARG A 513 18.64 14.28 0.71
CA ARG A 513 19.77 15.17 0.95
C ARG A 513 19.64 16.38 0.02
N GLU A 514 19.66 17.58 0.58
CA GLU A 514 19.78 18.82 -0.20
C GLU A 514 21.13 18.83 -0.94
N SER A 515 21.13 19.18 -2.23
CA SER A 515 22.36 19.33 -2.98
C SER A 515 23.17 20.50 -2.41
N MET A 516 24.47 20.32 -2.18
CA MET A 516 25.37 21.37 -1.64
C MET A 516 25.45 22.65 -2.50
N THR A 517 24.76 22.71 -3.64
CA THR A 517 24.66 23.91 -4.48
C THR A 517 23.86 25.04 -3.84
N ASP A 518 22.91 24.75 -2.95
CA ASP A 518 22.12 25.79 -2.25
C ASP A 518 22.75 26.29 -0.94
N ALA A 519 23.75 25.57 -0.42
CA ALA A 519 24.49 26.00 0.78
C ALA A 519 25.56 27.08 0.50
N MET A 520 25.73 27.50 -0.76
CA MET A 520 26.68 28.54 -1.17
C MET A 520 26.01 29.80 -1.74
N ALA A 521 24.78 30.14 -1.33
CA ALA A 521 24.33 31.52 -1.45
C ALA A 521 25.21 32.39 -0.52
N PRO A 522 25.96 33.38 -1.04
CA PRO A 522 26.86 34.17 -0.20
C PRO A 522 26.02 35.05 0.74
N HIS A 523 25.94 34.63 1.99
CA HIS A 523 25.64 35.51 3.11
C HIS A 523 26.91 36.33 3.38
N ASP A 524 27.14 37.40 2.62
CA ASP A 524 28.07 38.46 3.01
C ASP A 524 27.70 39.78 2.34
N SER A 525 26.87 40.55 3.02
CA SER A 525 26.90 42.01 2.95
C SER A 525 26.95 42.54 4.38
N GLN A 526 28.16 42.49 4.97
CA GLN A 526 28.47 43.38 6.09
C GLN A 526 28.50 44.83 5.58
N PRO A 527 27.94 45.80 6.33
CA PRO A 527 28.03 47.21 5.97
C PRO A 527 29.43 47.74 6.33
N ALA A 528 30.14 48.26 5.34
CA ALA A 528 31.34 49.05 5.62
C ALA A 528 30.94 50.42 6.20
N TYR A 529 31.28 50.62 7.47
CA TYR A 529 31.49 51.96 8.03
C TYR A 529 32.75 52.56 7.38
N VAL A 530 32.61 53.67 6.64
CA VAL A 530 33.31 54.96 6.77
C VAL A 530 32.51 55.99 5.99
#